data_AF-A0A379B493-F1
#
_entry.id   AF-A0A379B493-F1
#
_cell.length_a   1.000
_cell.length_b   1.000
_cell.length_c   1.000
_cell.angle_alpha   90.00
_cell.angle_beta   90.00
_cell.angle_gamma   90.00
#
_symmetry.space_group_name_H-M   'P 1'
#
loop_
_entity.id
_entity.type
_entity.pdbx_description
1 polymer ?
#
loop_
_entity_poly.entity_id
_entity_poly.type
_entity_poly.pdbx_seq_one_letter_code
_entity_poly.pdbx_strand_id
1 'polypeptide(L)' 'MTLSNLLDLVGVPKVASLCGISQRAVYKWRKSNSLPRTEYTDETNYSVVLSEALNGEYSADFIKEIGKPIKN' A
#
# COMPACT_ATOMS: atom_id res chain seq x y z
N MET A 1 -9.36 0.75 10.41
CA MET A 1 -8.86 1.11 9.06
C MET A 1 -8.18 -0.13 8.47
N THR A 2 -8.37 -0.42 7.18
CA THR A 2 -7.69 -1.51 6.46
C THR A 2 -6.83 -0.94 5.34
N LEU A 3 -5.87 -1.72 4.82
CA LEU A 3 -5.08 -1.30 3.66
C LEU A 3 -6.00 -1.04 2.45
N SER A 4 -7.00 -1.89 2.20
CA SER A 4 -7.94 -1.71 1.09
C SER A 4 -8.63 -0.35 1.13
N ASN A 5 -9.11 0.08 2.30
CA ASN A 5 -9.76 1.37 2.47
C ASN A 5 -8.79 2.52 2.22
N LEU A 6 -7.54 2.37 2.69
CA LEU A 6 -6.50 3.37 2.47
C LEU A 6 -6.13 3.51 0.99
N LEU A 7 -6.04 2.40 0.26
CA LEU A 7 -5.83 2.41 -1.19
C LEU A 7 -7.00 3.08 -1.93
N ASP A 8 -8.23 2.92 -1.43
CA ASP A 8 -9.42 3.54 -2.01
C ASP A 8 -9.46 5.06 -1.76
N LEU A 9 -8.91 5.56 -0.62
CA LEU A 9 -8.76 7.01 -0.36
C LEU A 9 -7.83 7.68 -1.36
N VAL A 10 -6.72 7.03 -1.73
CA VAL A 10 -5.76 7.56 -2.72
C VAL A 10 -6.25 7.33 -4.15
N GLY A 11 -6.92 6.21 -4.39
CA GLY A 11 -7.39 5.76 -5.69
C GLY A 11 -6.38 4.88 -6.43
N VAL A 12 -6.83 3.71 -6.91
CA VAL A 12 -5.97 2.69 -7.56
C VAL A 12 -5.12 3.22 -8.72
N PRO A 13 -5.64 4.02 -9.67
CA PRO A 13 -4.82 4.56 -10.76
C PRO A 13 -3.70 5.46 -10.26
N LYS A 14 -3.95 6.27 -9.22
CA LYS A 14 -2.96 7.18 -8.63
C LYS A 14 -1.89 6.41 -7.88
N VAL A 15 -2.27 5.42 -7.06
CA VAL A 15 -1.32 4.53 -6.38
C VAL A 15 -0.42 3.82 -7.39
N ALA A 16 -0.99 3.26 -8.45
CA ALA A 16 -0.23 2.57 -9.49
C ALA A 16 0.80 3.49 -10.15
N SER A 17 0.40 4.73 -10.47
CA SER A 17 1.28 5.74 -11.06
C SER A 17 2.41 6.15 -10.11
N LEU A 18 2.11 6.43 -8.84
CA LEU A 18 3.11 6.86 -7.85
C LEU A 18 4.12 5.75 -7.54
N CYS A 19 3.65 4.50 -7.49
CA CYS A 19 4.47 3.33 -7.19
C CYS A 19 5.20 2.75 -8.41
N GLY A 20 4.94 3.26 -9.64
CA GLY A 20 5.57 2.75 -10.86
C GLY A 20 5.16 1.31 -11.22
N ILE A 21 3.95 0.89 -10.87
CA ILE A 21 3.44 -0.48 -11.05
C ILE A 21 2.12 -0.51 -11.82
N SER A 22 1.68 -1.70 -12.25
CA SER A 22 0.37 -1.85 -12.88
C SER A 22 -0.78 -1.67 -11.89
N GLN A 23 -1.92 -1.12 -12.35
CA GLN A 23 -3.17 -1.09 -11.56
C GLN A 23 -3.59 -2.48 -11.08
N ARG A 24 -3.32 -3.52 -11.88
CA ARG A 24 -3.58 -4.93 -11.51
C ARG A 24 -2.80 -5.36 -10.26
N ALA A 25 -1.57 -4.87 -10.07
CA ALA A 25 -0.80 -5.15 -8.87
C ALA A 25 -1.45 -4.51 -7.63
N VAL A 26 -1.89 -3.26 -7.72
CA VAL A 26 -2.62 -2.58 -6.64
C VAL A 26 -3.94 -3.27 -6.33
N TYR A 27 -4.69 -3.73 -7.34
CA TYR A 27 -5.90 -4.53 -7.10
C TYR A 27 -5.61 -5.86 -6.37
N LYS A 28 -4.46 -6.49 -6.62
CA LYS A 28 -4.05 -7.67 -5.83
C LYS A 28 -3.84 -7.30 -4.37
N TRP A 29 -3.14 -6.19 -4.08
CA TRP A 29 -2.94 -5.71 -2.71
C TRP A 29 -4.26 -5.39 -2.02
N ARG A 30 -5.17 -4.73 -2.72
CA ARG A 30 -6.53 -4.45 -2.24
C ARG A 30 -7.30 -5.73 -1.93
N LYS A 31 -7.22 -6.74 -2.81
CA LYS A 31 -7.92 -8.02 -2.64
C LYS A 31 -7.35 -8.84 -1.46
N SER A 32 -6.02 -8.89 -1.32
CA SER A 32 -5.37 -9.58 -0.20
C SER A 32 -5.33 -8.75 1.09
N ASN A 33 -5.74 -7.49 1.02
CA ASN A 33 -5.56 -6.49 2.05
C ASN A 33 -4.12 -6.46 2.58
N SER A 34 -3.14 -6.60 1.67
CA SER A 34 -1.73 -6.69 2.05
C SER A 34 -0.79 -6.05 1.02
N LEU A 35 0.32 -5.50 1.50
CA LEU A 35 1.42 -5.03 0.67
C LEU A 35 2.24 -6.23 0.14
N PRO A 36 3.04 -6.05 -0.93
CA PRO A 36 3.86 -7.13 -1.46
C PRO A 36 5.01 -7.45 -0.51
N ARG A 37 5.56 -8.67 -0.60
CA ARG A 37 6.73 -9.09 0.21
C ARG A 37 7.88 -8.09 0.14
N THR A 38 8.11 -7.48 -1.02
CA THR A 38 9.20 -6.52 -1.28
C THR A 38 9.18 -5.33 -0.32
N GLU A 39 8.01 -4.97 0.22
CA GLU A 39 7.88 -3.93 1.24
C GLU A 39 8.53 -4.34 2.57
N TYR A 40 8.51 -5.63 2.89
CA TYR A 40 9.00 -6.19 4.15
C TYR A 40 10.43 -6.73 4.04
N THR A 41 10.95 -6.85 2.82
CA THR A 41 12.36 -7.13 2.55
C THR A 41 13.13 -5.87 2.17
N ASP A 42 12.51 -4.69 2.32
CA ASP A 42 13.07 -3.36 2.04
C ASP A 42 13.58 -3.17 0.59
N GLU A 43 13.06 -3.96 -0.34
CA GLU A 43 13.25 -3.80 -1.79
C GLU A 43 12.37 -2.67 -2.35
N THR A 44 11.25 -2.37 -1.66
CA THR A 44 10.31 -1.30 -2.02
C THR A 44 9.87 -0.52 -0.78
N ASN A 45 9.45 0.73 -0.97
CA ASN A 45 8.99 1.64 0.09
C ASN A 45 7.59 2.20 -0.21
N TYR A 46 6.64 1.34 -0.60
CA TYR A 46 5.29 1.75 -0.97
C TYR A 46 4.51 2.37 0.19
N SER A 47 4.78 1.96 1.43
CA SER A 47 4.18 2.57 2.61
C SER A 47 4.53 4.06 2.75
N VAL A 48 5.76 4.44 2.42
CA VAL A 48 6.21 5.83 2.40
C VAL A 48 5.50 6.63 1.31
N VAL A 49 5.45 6.09 0.09
CA VAL A 49 4.76 6.73 -1.05
C VAL A 49 3.27 6.95 -0.73
N LEU A 50 2.61 5.99 -0.09
CA LEU A 50 1.20 6.10 0.31
C LEU A 50 1.01 7.13 1.44
N SER A 51 1.91 7.18 2.41
CA SER A 51 1.92 8.19 3.47
C SER A 51 2.01 9.60 2.87
N GLU A 52 2.95 9.82 1.95
CA GLU A 52 3.10 11.10 1.26
C GLU A 52 1.88 11.47 0.41
N ALA A 53 1.28 10.50 -0.28
CA ALA A 53 0.06 10.71 -1.07
C ALA A 53 -1.15 11.14 -0.21
N LEU A 54 -1.12 10.82 1.08
CA LEU A 54 -2.12 11.19 2.09
C LEU A 54 -1.63 12.36 2.96
N ASN A 55 -0.64 13.12 2.51
CA ASN A 55 -0.07 14.27 3.22
C ASN A 55 0.41 13.94 4.64
N GLY A 56 0.83 12.70 4.89
CA GLY A 56 1.30 12.24 6.20
C GLY A 56 0.20 12.01 7.24
N GLU A 57 -1.08 11.99 6.85
CA GLU A 57 -2.20 11.67 7.75
C GLU A 57 -2.03 10.28 8.42
N TYR A 58 -1.42 9.34 7.69
CA TYR A 58 -1.05 8.02 8.16
C TYR A 58 0.44 7.81 7.98
N SER A 59 1.15 7.41 9.04
CA SER A 59 2.59 7.14 8.96
C SER A 59 2.91 5.91 8.11
N ALA A 60 4.08 5.89 7.48
CA ALA A 60 4.55 4.74 6.71
C ALA A 60 4.54 3.44 7.55
N ASP A 61 5.00 3.49 8.80
CA ASP A 61 4.98 2.35 9.71
C ASP A 61 3.57 1.84 9.94
N PHE A 62 2.59 2.73 10.18
CA PHE A 62 1.19 2.33 10.34
C PHE A 62 0.67 1.63 9.07
N ILE A 63 0.97 2.18 7.89
CA ILE A 63 0.57 1.58 6.60
C ILE A 63 1.23 0.20 6.41
N LYS A 64 2.51 0.07 6.75
CA LYS A 64 3.29 -1.18 6.67
C LYS A 64 2.71 -2.23 7.62
N GLU A 65 2.29 -1.83 8.82
CA GLU A 65 1.63 -2.70 9.81
C GLU A 65 0.26 -3.21 9.34
N ILE A 66 -0.66 -2.32 8.94
CA ILE A 66 -2.00 -2.75 8.49
C ILE A 66 -1.98 -3.52 7.16
N GLY A 67 -0.91 -3.37 6.39
CA GLY A 67 -0.68 -4.09 5.14
C GLY A 67 0.02 -5.45 5.32
N LYS A 68 0.33 -5.88 6.55
CA LYS A 68 1.01 -7.17 6.76
C LYS A 68 0.15 -8.32 6.23
N PRO A 69 0.73 -9.23 5.42
CA PRO A 69 0.01 -10.43 4.99
C PRO A 69 -0.47 -11.24 6.20
N ILE A 70 -1.75 -11.60 6.20
CA ILE A 70 -2.30 -12.51 7.21
C ILE A 70 -1.61 -13.87 7.01
N LYS A 71 -0.93 -14.37 8.05
CA LYS A 71 -0.46 -15.75 8.07
C LYS A 71 -1.69 -16.65 8.24
N ASN A 72 -1.94 -17.50 7.24
CA ASN A 72 -2.81 -18.66 7.42
C ASN A 72 -2.12 -19.71 8.29
#